data_AF-A0A821UPE9-F1
#
_entry.id   AF-A0A821UPE9-F1
#
_cell.length_a   1.000
_cell.length_b   1.000
_cell.length_c   1.000
_cell.angle_alpha   90.00
_cell.angle_beta   90.00
_cell.angle_gamma   90.00
#
_symmetry.space_group_name_H-M   'P 1'
#
loop_
_entity.id
_entity.type
_entity.pdbx_description
1 polymer ?
#
loop_
_entity_poly.entity_id
_entity_poly.type
_entity_poly.pdbx_seq_one_letter_code
_entity_poly.pdbx_strand_id
1 'polypeptide(L)'
;MEIDIPSRDGQFAMPENYLHIWPRHKFVIIASPNQDKSFNATLILPMSIFNSLSKSEEILQFFQQYFPDVLSFVGSDNIIKTLLSSKPRSLITIKCSTYVSSTGDMLLMGDAAHSIAPFYAQGMNAAFEDCLVLFETLKQTNFDIQKAFIAYK
;
A
#
# COMPACT_ATOMS: atom_id res chain seq x y z
N MET A 1 1.35 7.52 -3.69
CA MET A 1 2.62 8.03 -4.25
C MET A 1 3.72 7.71 -3.26
N GLU A 2 4.92 7.39 -3.73
CA GLU A 2 6.06 7.05 -2.88
C GLU A 2 6.96 8.28 -2.67
N ILE A 3 7.50 8.43 -1.47
CA ILE A 3 8.41 9.49 -1.02
C ILE A 3 9.52 8.81 -0.24
N ASP A 4 10.77 9.03 -0.64
CA ASP A 4 11.92 8.49 0.07
C ASP A 4 12.40 9.46 1.15
N ILE A 5 12.50 8.95 2.38
CA ILE A 5 13.10 9.66 3.51
C ILE A 5 14.51 9.09 3.69
N PRO A 6 15.57 9.86 3.38
CA PRO A 6 16.93 9.36 3.47
C PRO A 6 17.37 9.12 4.92
N SER A 7 18.42 8.32 5.08
CA SER A 7 19.13 8.23 6.36
C SER A 7 19.79 9.56 6.72
N ARG A 8 19.97 9.81 8.01
CA ARG A 8 20.64 11.01 8.54
C ARG A 8 21.93 10.60 9.21
N ASP A 9 23.06 11.07 8.67
CA ASP A 9 24.40 10.74 9.17
C ASP A 9 24.65 9.22 9.30
N GLY A 10 24.10 8.45 8.34
CA GLY A 10 24.20 6.98 8.33
C GLY A 10 23.36 6.28 9.41
N GLN A 11 22.38 6.97 10.00
CA GLN A 11 21.42 6.44 10.96
C GLN A 11 19.97 6.67 10.48
N PHE A 12 19.02 5.97 11.11
CA PHE A 12 17.61 6.22 10.85
C PHE A 12 17.24 7.65 11.23
N ALA A 13 16.45 8.33 10.39
CA ALA A 13 15.97 9.69 10.67
C ALA A 13 14.88 9.73 11.76
N MET A 14 14.27 8.59 12.08
CA MET A 14 13.17 8.39 13.02
C MET A 14 13.32 7.01 13.70
N PRO A 15 12.63 6.74 14.83
CA PRO A 15 12.64 5.41 15.44
C PRO A 15 12.25 4.29 14.46
N GLU A 16 13.10 3.29 14.29
CA GLU A 16 12.96 2.28 13.23
C GLU A 16 11.89 1.22 13.53
N ASN A 17 11.61 0.92 14.79
CA ASN A 17 10.69 -0.17 15.15
C ASN A 17 9.21 0.28 15.23
N TYR A 18 8.82 1.26 14.41
CA TYR A 18 7.48 1.84 14.38
C TYR A 18 6.96 2.00 12.97
N LEU A 19 5.65 1.79 12.80
CA LEU A 19 4.91 2.26 11.64
C LEU A 19 4.57 3.73 11.85
N HIS A 20 5.22 4.62 11.09
CA HIS A 20 4.98 6.06 11.23
C HIS A 20 3.78 6.47 10.40
N ILE A 21 2.85 7.20 11.01
CA ILE A 21 1.60 7.62 10.36
C ILE A 21 1.39 9.11 10.63
N TRP A 22 1.16 9.88 9.57
CA TRP A 22 0.73 11.28 9.62
C TRP A 22 -0.71 11.39 9.13
N PRO A 23 -1.71 11.13 10.00
CA PRO A 23 -3.09 11.19 9.61
C PRO A 23 -3.54 12.64 9.48
N ARG A 24 -4.18 12.98 8.37
CA ARG A 24 -4.98 14.20 8.22
C ARG A 24 -6.39 13.79 7.81
N HIS A 25 -7.30 14.75 7.77
CA HIS A 25 -8.71 14.43 7.54
C HIS A 25 -8.97 13.73 6.20
N LYS A 26 -8.32 14.19 5.11
CA LYS A 26 -8.55 13.67 3.75
C LYS A 26 -7.37 12.89 3.16
N PHE A 27 -6.22 12.89 3.82
CA PHE A 27 -4.99 12.35 3.26
C PHE A 27 -4.06 11.91 4.39
N VAL A 28 -3.14 11.00 4.07
CA VAL A 28 -2.25 10.37 5.06
C VAL A 28 -0.90 10.08 4.42
N ILE A 29 0.15 10.19 5.23
CA ILE A 29 1.47 9.61 4.91
C ILE A 29 1.70 8.45 5.87
N ILE A 30 2.14 7.31 5.33
CA ILE A 30 2.55 6.13 6.11
C ILE A 30 3.99 5.81 5.72
N ALA A 31 4.90 5.65 6.67
CA ALA A 31 6.30 5.33 6.41
C ALA A 31 6.76 4.08 7.15
N SER A 32 7.51 3.24 6.43
CA SER A 32 8.11 2.01 6.94
C SER A 32 9.63 2.06 6.77
N PRO A 33 10.39 1.53 7.74
CA PRO A 33 11.86 1.52 7.70
C PRO A 33 12.39 0.55 6.64
N ASN A 34 13.56 0.87 6.11
CA ASN A 34 14.36 -0.01 5.25
C ASN A 34 15.64 -0.46 5.96
N GLN A 35 16.27 -1.52 5.44
CA GLN A 35 17.53 -2.05 5.98
C GLN A 35 18.71 -1.08 5.81
N ASP A 36 18.68 -0.23 4.78
CA ASP A 36 19.69 0.81 4.53
C ASP A 36 19.50 2.07 5.39
N LYS A 37 18.59 1.99 6.37
CA LYS A 37 18.23 3.05 7.32
C LYS A 37 17.45 4.23 6.73
N SER A 38 17.00 4.12 5.48
CA SER A 38 15.98 5.02 4.92
C SER A 38 14.57 4.61 5.37
N PHE A 39 13.56 5.42 5.03
CA PHE A 39 12.17 5.01 5.09
C PHE A 39 11.52 5.22 3.72
N ASN A 40 10.70 4.27 3.28
CA ASN A 40 9.75 4.52 2.20
C ASN A 40 8.43 5.01 2.81
N ALA A 41 8.03 6.21 2.41
CA ALA A 41 6.77 6.82 2.79
C ALA A 41 5.77 6.80 1.63
N THR A 42 4.52 6.46 1.90
CA THR A 42 3.43 6.49 0.93
C THR A 42 2.45 7.60 1.28
N LEU A 43 2.33 8.59 0.39
CA LEU A 43 1.29 9.62 0.45
C LEU A 43 0.03 9.13 -0.29
N ILE A 44 -1.08 9.11 0.44
CA ILE A 44 -2.42 8.77 -0.05
C ILE A 44 -3.29 10.02 0.07
N LEU A 45 -3.84 10.49 -1.06
CA LEU A 45 -4.67 11.68 -1.13
C LEU A 45 -5.67 11.61 -2.29
N PRO A 46 -6.76 12.39 -2.26
CA PRO A 46 -7.69 12.50 -3.37
C PRO A 46 -7.01 13.04 -4.62
N MET A 47 -7.41 12.52 -5.78
CA MET A 47 -6.86 12.92 -7.07
C MET A 47 -7.05 14.42 -7.34
N SER A 48 -8.14 15.01 -6.87
CA SER A 48 -8.39 16.45 -6.97
C SER A 48 -7.36 17.30 -6.22
N ILE A 49 -6.87 16.85 -5.05
CA ILE A 49 -5.83 17.57 -4.29
C ILE A 49 -4.49 17.44 -4.99
N PHE A 50 -4.15 16.23 -5.46
CA PHE A 50 -2.89 16.05 -6.19
C PHE A 50 -2.83 16.93 -7.45
N ASN A 51 -3.93 17.00 -8.21
CA ASN A 51 -3.99 17.83 -9.42
C ASN A 51 -3.84 19.34 -9.15
N SER A 52 -4.10 19.80 -7.92
CA SER A 52 -3.84 21.19 -7.52
C SER A 52 -2.41 21.45 -7.07
N LEU A 53 -1.56 20.43 -6.97
CA LEU A 53 -0.15 20.54 -6.59
C LEU A 53 0.74 20.50 -7.84
N SER A 54 0.60 21.51 -8.69
CA SER A 54 1.22 21.55 -10.02
C SER A 54 2.55 22.32 -10.07
N LYS A 55 2.80 23.16 -9.06
CA LYS A 55 3.98 24.02 -8.95
C LYS A 55 4.73 23.79 -7.65
N SER A 56 6.01 24.13 -7.67
CA SER A 56 6.90 24.01 -6.51
C SER A 56 6.36 24.74 -5.28
N GLU A 57 5.84 25.96 -5.45
CA GLU A 57 5.32 26.77 -4.34
C GLU A 57 4.07 26.13 -3.71
N GLU A 58 3.17 25.57 -4.53
CA GLU A 58 1.95 24.89 -4.09
C GLU A 58 2.29 23.63 -3.29
N ILE A 59 3.27 22.84 -3.78
CA ILE A 59 3.78 21.65 -3.09
C ILE A 59 4.40 22.04 -1.74
N LEU A 60 5.27 23.05 -1.71
CA LEU A 60 5.91 23.47 -0.47
C LEU A 60 4.90 24.01 0.55
N GLN A 61 3.96 24.84 0.14
CA GLN A 61 2.91 25.34 1.03
C GLN A 61 2.07 24.19 1.60
N PHE A 62 1.71 23.21 0.77
CA PHE A 62 0.98 22.02 1.21
C PHE A 62 1.76 21.23 2.27
N PHE A 63 3.04 20.94 2.02
CA PHE A 63 3.87 20.21 2.98
C PHE A 63 4.18 21.03 4.23
N GLN A 64 4.43 22.34 4.13
CA GLN A 64 4.62 23.19 5.31
C GLN A 64 3.38 23.24 6.20
N GLN A 65 2.19 23.33 5.59
CA GLN A 65 0.93 23.40 6.32
C GLN A 65 0.57 22.07 6.97
N TYR A 66 0.72 20.96 6.24
CA TYR A 66 0.18 19.67 6.67
C TYR A 66 1.24 18.68 7.15
N PHE A 67 2.49 18.74 6.68
CA PHE A 67 3.54 17.77 6.95
C PHE A 67 4.93 18.42 7.15
N PRO A 68 5.07 19.40 8.06
CA PRO A 68 6.31 20.18 8.19
C PRO A 68 7.51 19.34 8.62
N ASP A 69 7.28 18.28 9.39
CA ASP A 69 8.29 17.30 9.80
C ASP A 69 8.74 16.41 8.63
N VAL A 70 7.81 15.90 7.82
CA VAL A 70 8.16 15.17 6.59
C VAL A 70 9.00 16.04 5.66
N LEU A 71 8.64 17.32 5.52
CA LEU A 71 9.43 18.28 4.75
C LEU A 71 10.86 18.40 5.30
N SER A 72 11.00 18.44 6.64
CA SER A 72 12.30 18.48 7.30
C SER A 72 13.12 17.19 7.12
N PHE A 73 12.47 16.02 7.00
CA PHE A 73 13.16 14.75 6.79
C PHE A 73 13.61 14.54 5.34
N VAL A 74 12.79 14.94 4.37
CA VAL A 74 13.02 14.69 2.94
C VAL A 74 13.83 15.81 2.27
N GLY A 75 13.60 17.05 2.69
CA GLY A 75 14.13 18.26 2.05
C GLY A 75 13.21 18.78 0.93
N SER A 76 13.11 20.11 0.84
CA SER A 76 12.24 20.83 -0.10
C SER A 76 12.47 20.46 -1.56
N ASP A 77 13.73 20.36 -2.01
CA ASP A 77 14.03 20.07 -3.41
C ASP A 77 13.62 18.64 -3.79
N ASN A 78 13.83 17.69 -2.88
CA ASN A 78 13.45 16.29 -3.09
C ASN A 78 11.93 16.14 -3.11
N ILE A 79 11.19 16.79 -2.21
CA ILE A 79 9.74 16.66 -2.21
C ILE A 79 9.11 17.27 -3.47
N ILE A 80 9.61 18.43 -3.92
CA ILE A 80 9.19 19.05 -5.17
C ILE A 80 9.46 18.11 -6.35
N LYS A 81 10.71 17.62 -6.46
CA LYS A 81 11.11 16.71 -7.53
C LYS A 81 10.25 15.46 -7.55
N THR A 82 10.01 14.84 -6.40
CA THR A 82 9.20 13.62 -6.28
C THR A 82 7.77 13.89 -6.74
N LEU A 83 7.12 14.94 -6.25
CA LEU A 83 5.72 15.25 -6.60
C LEU A 83 5.56 15.61 -8.09
N LEU A 84 6.47 16.40 -8.66
CA LEU A 84 6.39 16.84 -10.07
C LEU A 84 6.74 15.74 -11.06
N SER A 85 7.60 14.78 -10.69
CA SER A 85 7.99 13.68 -11.58
C SER A 85 7.10 12.44 -11.45
N SER A 86 6.32 12.34 -10.37
CA SER A 86 5.51 11.17 -10.08
C SER A 86 4.14 11.22 -10.77
N LYS A 87 3.68 10.04 -11.20
CA LYS A 87 2.27 9.82 -11.57
C LYS A 87 1.56 9.13 -10.41
N PRO A 88 0.45 9.69 -9.91
CA PRO A 88 -0.34 9.07 -8.85
C PRO A 88 -0.96 7.77 -9.38
N ARG A 89 -1.02 6.75 -8.52
CA ARG A 89 -1.65 5.46 -8.82
C ARG A 89 -3.03 5.42 -8.19
N SER A 90 -4.04 5.05 -8.98
CA SER A 90 -5.39 4.83 -8.48
C SER A 90 -5.45 3.58 -7.62
N LEU A 91 -6.13 3.68 -6.49
CA LEU A 91 -6.42 2.55 -5.61
C LEU A 91 -7.82 2.04 -5.94
N ILE A 92 -7.94 0.74 -6.15
CA ILE A 92 -9.22 0.08 -6.47
C ILE A 92 -9.61 -0.86 -5.34
N THR A 93 -10.90 -1.16 -5.25
CA THR A 93 -11.41 -2.22 -4.38
C THR A 93 -12.36 -3.08 -5.19
N ILE A 94 -12.09 -4.37 -5.24
CA ILE A 94 -12.86 -5.37 -5.96
C ILE A 94 -13.32 -6.42 -4.94
N LYS A 95 -14.59 -6.79 -5.03
CA LYS A 95 -15.15 -7.91 -4.27
C LYS A 95 -15.92 -8.82 -5.20
N CYS A 96 -15.47 -10.05 -5.34
CA CYS A 96 -16.23 -11.10 -6.01
C CYS A 96 -17.15 -11.81 -5.00
N SER A 97 -18.34 -12.21 -5.45
CA SER A 97 -19.29 -12.99 -4.64
C SER A 97 -19.00 -14.50 -4.66
N THR A 98 -18.25 -14.97 -5.67
CA THR A 98 -17.72 -16.33 -5.79
C THR A 98 -16.29 -16.25 -6.30
N TYR A 99 -15.45 -17.17 -5.83
CA TYR A 99 -14.05 -17.29 -6.27
C TYR A 99 -13.83 -18.47 -7.20
N VAL A 100 -14.82 -19.35 -7.34
CA VAL A 100 -14.73 -20.62 -8.07
C VAL A 100 -15.64 -20.58 -9.29
N SER A 101 -15.19 -21.16 -10.40
CA SER A 101 -16.01 -21.34 -11.60
C SER A 101 -17.19 -22.29 -11.34
N SER A 102 -18.25 -22.19 -12.13
CA SER A 102 -19.41 -23.10 -12.02
C SER A 102 -19.04 -24.57 -12.29
N THR A 103 -17.96 -24.81 -13.04
CA THR A 103 -17.42 -26.13 -13.36
C THR A 103 -16.43 -26.66 -12.30
N GLY A 104 -15.97 -25.81 -11.36
CA GLY A 104 -15.02 -26.19 -10.31
C GLY A 104 -13.59 -26.42 -10.80
N ASP A 105 -13.23 -25.91 -11.98
CA ASP A 105 -11.93 -26.07 -12.63
C ASP A 105 -11.03 -24.81 -12.53
N MET A 106 -11.56 -23.70 -12.03
CA MET A 106 -10.83 -22.45 -11.83
C MET A 106 -11.13 -21.84 -10.46
N LEU A 107 -10.11 -21.25 -9.86
CA LEU A 107 -10.17 -20.55 -8.58
C LEU A 107 -9.41 -19.21 -8.68
N LEU A 108 -10.01 -18.14 -8.16
CA LEU A 108 -9.38 -16.84 -7.96
C LEU A 108 -8.83 -16.74 -6.54
N MET A 109 -7.65 -16.11 -6.41
CA MET A 109 -6.98 -15.87 -5.11
C MET A 109 -6.29 -14.51 -5.12
N GLY A 110 -6.01 -13.96 -3.94
CA GLY A 110 -5.39 -12.65 -3.76
C GLY A 110 -6.17 -11.53 -4.44
N ASP A 111 -5.45 -10.54 -4.98
CA ASP A 111 -6.06 -9.36 -5.62
C ASP A 111 -7.02 -9.69 -6.79
N ALA A 112 -6.90 -10.86 -7.42
CA ALA A 112 -7.85 -11.30 -8.44
C ALA A 112 -9.23 -11.65 -7.87
N ALA A 113 -9.29 -12.08 -6.61
CA ALA A 113 -10.52 -12.38 -5.87
C ALA A 113 -10.99 -11.19 -5.01
N HIS A 114 -10.04 -10.50 -4.36
CA HIS A 114 -10.31 -9.52 -3.32
C HIS A 114 -9.23 -8.41 -3.26
N SER A 115 -9.13 -7.59 -4.29
CA SER A 115 -8.33 -6.36 -4.20
C SER A 115 -8.92 -5.40 -3.17
N ILE A 116 -8.17 -5.07 -2.12
CA ILE A 116 -8.59 -4.17 -1.05
C ILE A 116 -7.76 -2.90 -1.03
N ALA A 117 -8.39 -1.76 -0.72
CA ALA A 117 -7.66 -0.53 -0.50
C ALA A 117 -6.64 -0.68 0.64
N PRO A 118 -5.44 -0.09 0.52
CA PRO A 118 -4.29 -0.35 1.40
C PRO A 118 -4.45 0.20 2.83
N PHE A 119 -5.62 0.69 3.23
CA PHE A 119 -5.85 1.25 4.56
C PHE A 119 -5.65 0.24 5.69
N TYR A 120 -5.85 -1.05 5.42
CA TYR A 120 -5.53 -2.12 6.38
C TYR A 120 -4.16 -2.76 6.13
N ALA A 121 -3.51 -2.47 4.99
CA ALA A 121 -2.24 -3.06 4.58
C ALA A 121 -2.19 -4.60 4.66
N GLN A 122 -3.33 -5.28 4.50
CA GLN A 122 -3.45 -6.74 4.66
C GLN A 122 -3.63 -7.50 3.34
N GLY A 123 -3.62 -6.86 2.16
CA GLY A 123 -3.91 -7.56 0.90
C GLY A 123 -2.96 -8.74 0.63
N MET A 124 -1.66 -8.52 0.83
CA MET A 124 -0.66 -9.59 0.74
C MET A 124 -0.86 -10.69 1.78
N ASN A 125 -1.13 -10.32 3.03
CA ASN A 125 -1.33 -11.31 4.11
C ASN A 125 -2.58 -12.15 3.87
N ALA A 126 -3.68 -11.55 3.40
CA ALA A 126 -4.89 -12.25 3.00
C ALA A 126 -4.62 -13.19 1.81
N ALA A 127 -3.85 -12.75 0.82
CA ALA A 127 -3.44 -13.62 -0.29
C ALA A 127 -2.56 -14.80 0.15
N PHE A 128 -1.74 -14.62 1.19
CA PHE A 128 -0.99 -15.74 1.79
C PHE A 128 -1.89 -16.67 2.60
N GLU A 129 -2.88 -16.14 3.31
CA GLU A 129 -3.89 -16.92 3.99
C GLU A 129 -4.72 -17.75 3.01
N ASP A 130 -5.09 -17.19 1.85
CA ASP A 130 -5.74 -17.93 0.76
C ASP A 130 -4.95 -19.21 0.38
N CYS A 131 -3.63 -19.09 0.20
CA CYS A 131 -2.76 -20.21 -0.12
C CYS A 131 -2.75 -21.28 0.98
N LEU A 132 -2.74 -20.86 2.24
CA LEU A 132 -2.78 -21.77 3.39
C LEU A 132 -4.11 -22.52 3.44
N VAL A 133 -5.23 -21.80 3.36
CA VAL A 133 -6.59 -22.37 3.40
C VAL A 133 -6.82 -23.31 2.22
N LEU A 134 -6.36 -22.95 1.01
CA LEU A 134 -6.44 -23.84 -0.15
C LEU A 134 -5.66 -25.13 0.08
N PHE A 135 -4.44 -25.04 0.59
CA PHE A 135 -3.61 -26.21 0.85
C PHE A 135 -4.23 -27.13 1.91
N GLU A 136 -4.82 -26.58 2.96
CA GLU A 136 -5.56 -27.35 3.96
C GLU A 136 -6.80 -28.03 3.36
N THR A 137 -7.53 -27.32 2.51
CA THR A 137 -8.71 -27.85 1.82
C THR A 137 -8.34 -29.00 0.89
N LEU A 138 -7.24 -28.86 0.13
CA LEU A 138 -6.70 -29.92 -0.71
C LEU A 138 -6.35 -31.17 0.12
N LYS A 139 -5.76 -31.03 1.29
CA LYS A 139 -5.48 -32.18 2.17
C LYS A 139 -6.77 -32.87 2.62
N GLN A 140 -7.79 -32.11 3.00
CA GLN A 140 -9.07 -32.65 3.46
C GLN A 140 -9.83 -33.38 2.35
N THR A 141 -9.62 -33.01 1.09
CA THR A 141 -10.25 -33.66 -0.07
C THR A 141 -9.37 -34.73 -0.73
N ASN A 142 -8.30 -35.20 -0.05
CA ASN A 142 -7.32 -36.15 -0.61
C ASN A 142 -6.73 -35.69 -1.96
N PHE A 143 -6.49 -34.38 -2.07
CA PHE A 143 -5.94 -33.70 -3.25
C PHE A 143 -6.82 -33.82 -4.51
N ASP A 144 -8.11 -34.08 -4.35
CA ASP A 144 -9.11 -33.90 -5.42
C ASP A 144 -9.34 -32.40 -5.65
N ILE A 145 -8.79 -31.89 -6.75
CA ILE A 145 -8.76 -30.44 -7.07
C ILE A 145 -10.18 -29.88 -7.18
N GLN A 146 -11.07 -30.58 -7.89
CA GLN A 146 -12.42 -30.08 -8.15
C GLN A 146 -13.21 -30.01 -6.84
N LYS A 147 -13.11 -31.04 -5.98
CA LYS A 147 -13.71 -30.99 -4.65
C LYS A 147 -13.09 -29.92 -3.76
N ALA A 148 -11.77 -29.73 -3.82
CA ALA A 148 -11.09 -28.72 -3.03
C ALA A 148 -11.56 -27.32 -3.42
N PHE A 149 -11.64 -27.02 -4.71
CA PHE A 149 -12.11 -25.72 -5.19
C PHE A 149 -13.56 -25.48 -4.77
N ILE A 150 -14.46 -26.46 -4.94
CA ILE A 150 -15.86 -26.31 -4.50
C ILE A 150 -15.97 -26.11 -2.98
N ALA A 151 -15.07 -26.71 -2.20
CA ALA A 151 -15.04 -26.56 -0.74
C ALA A 151 -14.35 -25.28 -0.25
N TYR A 152 -13.51 -24.65 -1.08
CA TYR A 152 -12.82 -23.40 -0.80
C TYR A 152 -13.83 -22.24 -0.72
N LYS A 153 -13.88 -21.56 0.42
CA LYS A 153 -14.80 -20.44 0.70
C LYS A 153 -14.04 -19.19 1.06
#